data_AF-A0A1F0QFR3-F1
#
_entry.id   AF-A0A1F0QFR3-F1
#
_cell.length_a   1.000
_cell.length_b   1.000
_cell.length_c   1.000
_cell.angle_alpha   90.00
_cell.angle_beta   90.00
_cell.angle_gamma   90.00
#
_symmetry.space_group_name_H-M   'P 1'
#
loop_
_entity.id
_entity.type
_entity.pdbx_description
1 polymer ?
#
loop_
_entity_poly.entity_id
_entity_poly.type
_entity_poly.pdbx_seq_one_letter_code
_entity_poly.pdbx_strand_id
1 'polypeptide(L)'
;MIQAILSAILLFFSSLLSLAGSSDLPGSSGIAEAGSSQRNIVTSVPSGLVTVNAQQMEFVENSEWKSAEQPESFYVNFRDQVMEFSCDIAGFHFESNEAGQIDITWDLISDHVCFGPQSDGAIMKLLASPVMVKVDPAASVTPQRIYLVNGDQAITLIR
;
A
#
# COMPACT_ATOMS: atom_id res chain seq x y z
N MET A 1 -35.24 66.82 17.92
CA MET A 1 -34.81 66.88 16.50
C MET A 1 -33.32 66.62 16.44
N ILE A 2 -32.87 65.83 15.45
CA ILE A 2 -31.50 65.31 15.21
C ILE A 2 -31.16 64.17 16.21
N GLN A 3 -31.23 62.86 15.94
CA GLN A 3 -30.92 62.03 14.76
C GLN A 3 -29.43 62.01 14.39
N ALA A 4 -28.69 60.97 14.81
CA ALA A 4 -27.65 60.27 14.03
C ALA A 4 -26.94 59.22 14.91
N ILE A 5 -27.21 57.92 14.71
CA ILE A 5 -26.35 56.97 13.99
C ILE A 5 -25.12 56.55 14.83
N LEU A 6 -25.30 55.54 15.67
CA LEU A 6 -24.20 54.67 16.10
C LEU A 6 -24.76 53.32 16.58
N SER A 7 -25.20 52.46 15.67
CA SER A 7 -25.44 51.02 15.90
C SER A 7 -25.88 50.33 14.61
N ALA A 8 -24.96 50.10 13.68
CA ALA A 8 -25.23 49.31 12.48
C ALA A 8 -23.97 48.63 11.93
N ILE A 9 -23.22 47.88 12.76
CA ILE A 9 -22.17 46.95 12.27
C ILE A 9 -22.25 45.55 12.93
N LEU A 10 -23.19 45.29 13.85
CA LEU A 10 -23.19 44.02 14.61
C LEU A 10 -24.36 43.05 14.37
N LEU A 11 -25.15 43.23 13.30
CA LEU A 11 -26.30 42.34 13.04
C LEU A 11 -26.45 41.93 11.56
N PHE A 12 -25.34 41.63 10.87
CA PHE A 12 -25.35 41.15 9.47
C PHE A 12 -24.89 39.69 9.30
N PHE A 13 -24.89 38.87 10.36
CA PHE A 13 -24.47 37.45 10.26
C PHE A 13 -25.48 36.43 10.80
N SER A 14 -26.74 36.81 11.03
CA SER A 14 -27.72 35.91 11.66
C SER A 14 -29.10 35.90 11.02
N SER A 15 -29.20 35.88 9.68
CA SER A 15 -30.45 35.49 9.00
C SER A 15 -30.29 35.19 7.50
N LEU A 16 -29.72 34.05 7.14
CA LEU A 16 -30.10 33.34 5.91
C LEU A 16 -30.44 31.90 6.27
N LEU A 17 -31.66 31.76 6.78
CA LEU A 17 -32.50 30.56 6.75
C LEU A 17 -32.34 29.88 5.38
N SER A 18 -31.79 28.67 5.33
CA SER A 18 -32.52 27.39 5.32
C SER A 18 -33.49 27.21 4.13
N LEU A 19 -33.38 26.01 3.54
CA LEU A 19 -34.21 25.37 2.50
C LEU A 19 -33.94 25.73 1.03
N ALA A 20 -33.03 24.98 0.41
CA ALA A 20 -33.29 24.34 -0.89
C ALA A 20 -32.31 23.19 -1.13
N GLY A 21 -32.85 21.97 -1.29
CA GLY A 21 -32.21 20.88 -2.03
C GLY A 21 -31.29 19.98 -1.24
N SER A 22 -31.89 18.99 -0.56
CA SER A 22 -31.29 17.65 -0.49
C SER A 22 -31.01 17.22 -1.94
N SER A 23 -29.72 17.22 -2.26
CA SER A 23 -29.14 16.32 -3.25
C SER A 23 -28.25 15.41 -2.42
N ASP A 24 -28.86 14.45 -1.72
CA ASP A 24 -28.19 13.17 -1.53
C ASP A 24 -27.86 12.67 -2.93
N LEU A 25 -26.68 13.01 -3.44
CA LEU A 25 -26.09 12.29 -4.55
C LEU A 25 -25.86 10.87 -4.04
N PRO A 26 -26.67 9.90 -4.46
CA PRO A 26 -26.45 8.52 -4.07
C PRO A 26 -25.23 8.07 -4.87
N GLY A 27 -24.17 7.72 -4.15
CA GLY A 27 -23.00 7.12 -4.77
C GLY A 27 -21.85 8.07 -5.05
N SER A 28 -21.36 8.78 -4.03
CA SER A 28 -19.91 8.94 -3.95
C SER A 28 -19.36 7.76 -3.16
N SER A 29 -19.24 6.67 -3.90
CA SER A 29 -18.45 5.48 -3.60
C SER A 29 -17.29 5.81 -2.67
N GLY A 30 -17.28 5.23 -1.46
CA GLY A 30 -16.10 5.11 -0.59
C GLY A 30 -15.01 4.22 -1.19
N ILE A 31 -14.75 4.40 -2.49
CA ILE A 31 -13.89 3.61 -3.37
C ILE A 31 -12.96 4.53 -4.18
N ALA A 32 -13.07 5.86 -4.02
CA ALA A 32 -12.30 6.83 -4.82
C ALA A 32 -10.82 6.99 -4.39
N GLU A 33 -10.38 6.37 -3.29
CA GLU A 33 -8.99 6.45 -2.80
C GLU A 33 -8.44 5.11 -2.29
N ALA A 34 -8.94 3.99 -2.81
CA ALA A 34 -8.13 2.78 -2.79
C ALA A 34 -6.97 3.01 -3.77
N GLY A 35 -5.93 3.70 -3.29
CA GLY A 35 -4.73 4.05 -4.05
C GLY A 35 -4.15 2.82 -4.73
N SER A 36 -3.43 3.02 -5.83
CA SER A 36 -2.83 1.95 -6.63
C SER A 36 -2.11 0.89 -5.77
N SER A 37 -1.55 1.32 -4.63
CA SER A 37 -0.89 0.51 -3.62
C SER A 37 -1.80 -0.51 -2.94
N GLN A 38 -3.01 -0.11 -2.54
CA GLN A 38 -3.95 -0.97 -1.81
C GLN A 38 -4.43 -2.16 -2.63
N ARG A 39 -4.46 -2.04 -3.96
CA ARG A 39 -4.84 -3.16 -4.83
C ARG A 39 -3.90 -4.35 -4.70
N ASN A 40 -2.63 -4.12 -4.36
CA ASN A 40 -1.63 -5.15 -4.15
C ASN A 40 -1.79 -5.92 -2.85
N ILE A 41 -2.64 -5.43 -1.95
CA ILE A 41 -2.80 -5.99 -0.60
C ILE A 41 -4.13 -6.72 -0.55
N VAL A 42 -4.08 -8.05 -0.51
CA VAL A 42 -5.26 -8.85 -0.21
C VAL A 42 -5.46 -8.89 1.30
N THR A 43 -6.65 -8.54 1.77
CA THR A 43 -7.04 -8.57 3.19
C THR A 43 -7.61 -9.93 3.63
N SER A 44 -7.39 -10.96 2.82
CA SER A 44 -7.81 -12.33 3.08
C SER A 44 -6.74 -13.25 2.53
N VAL A 45 -5.68 -13.45 3.33
CA VAL A 45 -4.57 -14.33 2.98
C VAL A 45 -5.10 -15.69 2.51
N PRO A 46 -4.67 -16.19 1.34
CA PRO A 46 -5.11 -17.49 0.85
C PRO A 46 -4.92 -18.58 1.91
N SER A 47 -5.95 -19.40 2.11
CA SER A 47 -5.89 -20.52 3.06
C SER A 47 -4.95 -21.60 2.55
N GLY A 48 -4.22 -22.26 3.46
CA GLY A 48 -3.39 -23.42 3.13
C GLY A 48 -1.99 -23.08 2.63
N LEU A 49 -1.59 -21.80 2.62
CA LEU A 49 -0.20 -21.42 2.35
C LEU A 49 0.74 -21.96 3.44
N VAL A 50 1.91 -22.42 3.02
CA VAL A 50 2.97 -22.90 3.91
C VAL A 50 4.11 -21.90 3.95
N THR A 51 4.76 -21.77 5.10
CA THR A 51 6.00 -21.00 5.22
C THR A 51 7.08 -21.63 4.34
N VAL A 52 7.87 -20.79 3.68
CA VAL A 52 9.02 -21.26 2.87
C VAL A 52 10.02 -22.02 3.73
N ASN A 53 10.64 -23.04 3.17
CA ASN A 53 11.81 -23.68 3.77
C ASN A 53 13.10 -22.91 3.45
N ALA A 54 14.22 -23.30 4.05
CA ALA A 54 15.51 -22.61 3.87
C ALA A 54 15.97 -22.49 2.41
N GLN A 55 15.80 -23.55 1.59
CA GLN A 55 16.20 -23.52 0.18
C GLN A 55 15.31 -22.59 -0.65
N GLN A 56 14.02 -22.56 -0.34
CA GLN A 56 13.07 -21.63 -0.97
C GLN A 56 13.36 -20.19 -0.55
N MET A 57 13.68 -19.95 0.72
CA MET A 57 14.05 -18.62 1.20
C MET A 57 15.32 -18.11 0.51
N GLU A 58 16.37 -18.93 0.47
CA GLU A 58 17.61 -18.61 -0.26
C GLU A 58 17.32 -18.24 -1.72
N PHE A 59 16.41 -18.95 -2.38
CA PHE A 59 15.99 -18.61 -3.73
C PHE A 59 15.23 -17.27 -3.80
N VAL A 60 14.31 -17.00 -2.87
CA VAL A 60 13.54 -15.75 -2.80
C VAL A 60 14.45 -14.53 -2.68
N GLU A 61 15.43 -14.61 -1.80
CA GLU A 61 16.40 -13.53 -1.52
C GLU A 61 17.33 -13.22 -2.69
N ASN A 62 17.53 -14.19 -3.58
CA ASN A 62 18.40 -14.06 -4.74
C ASN A 62 17.61 -13.85 -6.05
N SER A 63 16.33 -13.49 -5.96
CA SER A 63 15.43 -13.34 -7.11
C SER A 63 14.76 -11.97 -7.19
N GLU A 64 14.37 -11.61 -8.42
CA GLU A 64 13.46 -10.51 -8.73
C GLU A 64 12.01 -11.02 -8.73
N TRP A 65 11.10 -10.17 -8.26
CA TRP A 65 9.69 -10.46 -8.13
C TRP A 65 8.85 -9.26 -8.55
N LYS A 66 7.77 -9.54 -9.26
CA LYS A 66 6.79 -8.58 -9.77
C LYS A 66 5.50 -8.70 -8.99
N SER A 67 4.76 -7.61 -8.86
CA SER A 67 3.39 -7.71 -8.37
C SER A 67 2.56 -8.67 -9.23
N ALA A 68 1.76 -9.53 -8.58
CA ALA A 68 0.80 -10.37 -9.27
C ALA A 68 -0.43 -9.59 -9.77
N GLU A 69 -0.69 -8.39 -9.23
CA GLU A 69 -1.79 -7.55 -9.65
C GLU A 69 -1.55 -6.95 -11.04
N GLN A 70 -2.64 -6.76 -11.79
CA GLN A 70 -2.60 -6.26 -13.16
C GLN A 70 -3.37 -4.93 -13.28
N PRO A 71 -2.79 -3.89 -13.91
CA PRO A 71 -1.43 -3.86 -14.45
C PRO A 71 -0.37 -3.91 -13.33
N GLU A 72 0.79 -4.48 -13.64
CA GLU A 72 1.94 -4.58 -12.73
C GLU A 72 2.24 -3.19 -12.13
N SER A 73 2.26 -3.10 -10.80
CA SER A 73 2.34 -1.81 -10.10
C SER A 73 3.63 -1.57 -9.32
N PHE A 74 4.43 -2.62 -9.10
CA PHE A 74 5.77 -2.54 -8.53
C PHE A 74 6.56 -3.84 -8.76
N TYR A 75 7.89 -3.76 -8.66
CA TYR A 75 8.80 -4.90 -8.54
C TYR A 75 9.61 -4.80 -7.25
N VAL A 76 10.03 -5.95 -6.71
CA VAL A 76 11.06 -6.07 -5.67
C VAL A 76 12.19 -6.99 -6.13
N ASN A 77 13.42 -6.51 -6.04
CA ASN A 77 14.63 -7.29 -6.31
C ASN A 77 15.40 -7.38 -5.00
N PHE A 78 15.29 -8.54 -4.35
CA PHE A 78 15.97 -8.77 -3.07
C PHE A 78 17.48 -8.81 -3.23
N ARG A 79 17.99 -9.37 -4.34
CA ARG A 79 19.43 -9.45 -4.59
C ARG A 79 20.06 -8.06 -4.69
N ASP A 80 19.43 -7.20 -5.47
CA ASP A 80 19.94 -5.86 -5.75
C ASP A 80 19.41 -4.83 -4.74
N GLN A 81 18.58 -5.25 -3.76
CA GLN A 81 18.11 -4.45 -2.62
C GLN A 81 17.32 -3.19 -3.04
N VAL A 82 16.51 -3.35 -4.09
CA VAL A 82 15.73 -2.27 -4.71
C VAL A 82 14.28 -2.68 -4.90
N MET A 83 13.37 -1.76 -4.61
CA MET A 83 11.96 -1.83 -4.94
C MET A 83 11.62 -0.68 -5.87
N GLU A 84 11.09 -0.98 -7.05
CA GLU A 84 10.65 0.04 -8.00
C GLU A 84 9.12 0.05 -8.08
N PHE A 85 8.56 1.22 -7.86
CA PHE A 85 7.16 1.54 -8.10
C PHE A 85 7.04 2.23 -9.46
N SER A 86 5.81 2.58 -9.86
CA SER A 86 5.59 3.27 -11.13
C SER A 86 6.26 4.65 -11.24
N CYS A 87 6.73 5.21 -10.13
CA CYS A 87 7.35 6.53 -10.11
C CYS A 87 8.50 6.66 -9.11
N ASP A 88 8.44 5.93 -8.00
CA ASP A 88 9.45 5.97 -6.96
C ASP A 88 10.35 4.73 -7.00
N ILE A 89 11.59 4.92 -6.58
CA ILE A 89 12.56 3.83 -6.39
C ILE A 89 12.99 3.90 -4.93
N ALA A 90 12.87 2.79 -4.22
CA ALA A 90 13.27 2.66 -2.83
C ALA A 90 14.42 1.65 -2.71
N GLY A 91 15.54 2.11 -2.16
CA GLY A 91 16.59 1.21 -1.67
C GLY A 91 16.22 0.66 -0.29
N PHE A 92 16.55 -0.59 -0.02
CA PHE A 92 16.29 -1.22 1.28
C PHE A 92 17.36 -2.25 1.64
N HIS A 93 17.59 -2.43 2.94
CA HIS A 93 18.23 -3.61 3.48
C HIS A 93 17.18 -4.58 4.00
N PHE A 94 17.51 -5.87 4.06
CA PHE A 94 16.64 -6.86 4.68
C PHE A 94 17.42 -7.92 5.44
N GLU A 95 16.78 -8.48 6.45
CA GLU A 95 17.24 -9.66 7.19
C GLU A 95 16.16 -10.73 7.15
N SER A 96 16.56 -11.98 6.93
CA SER A 96 15.66 -13.13 7.03
C SER A 96 16.03 -14.03 8.20
N ASN A 97 15.10 -14.88 8.61
CA ASN A 97 15.34 -15.85 9.67
C ASN A 97 14.88 -17.26 9.31
N GLU A 98 15.27 -18.23 10.14
CA GLU A 98 14.90 -19.64 9.97
C GLU A 98 13.38 -19.90 10.08
N ALA A 99 12.62 -18.96 10.64
CA ALA A 99 11.17 -19.03 10.70
C ALA A 99 10.50 -18.55 9.39
N GLY A 100 11.27 -18.18 8.37
CA GLY A 100 10.77 -17.75 7.08
C GLY A 100 10.21 -16.33 7.09
N GLN A 101 10.67 -15.48 8.00
CA GLN A 101 10.34 -14.05 8.02
C GLN A 101 11.40 -13.24 7.28
N ILE A 102 10.98 -12.10 6.73
CA ILE A 102 11.84 -11.04 6.23
C ILE A 102 11.48 -9.76 6.97
N ASP A 103 12.47 -9.09 7.53
CA ASP A 103 12.38 -7.72 8.05
C ASP A 103 13.07 -6.76 7.08
N ILE A 104 12.42 -5.65 6.72
CA ILE A 104 12.89 -4.70 5.71
C ILE A 104 13.17 -3.36 6.39
N THR A 105 14.39 -2.86 6.21
CA THR A 105 14.80 -1.52 6.62
C THR A 105 14.98 -0.65 5.39
N TRP A 106 14.19 0.43 5.30
CA TRP A 106 14.23 1.37 4.17
C TRP A 106 15.41 2.33 4.32
N ASP A 107 16.21 2.51 3.26
CA ASP A 107 17.34 3.44 3.25
C ASP A 107 16.93 4.83 2.78
N LEU A 108 16.65 4.93 1.48
CA LEU A 108 16.47 6.17 0.74
C LEU A 108 15.42 5.92 -0.32
N ILE A 109 14.34 6.67 -0.23
CA ILE A 109 13.30 6.72 -1.26
C ILE A 109 13.67 7.89 -2.15
N SER A 110 13.92 7.61 -3.42
CA SER A 110 14.07 8.66 -4.42
C SER A 110 12.67 9.15 -4.79
N ASP A 111 12.14 10.06 -3.99
CA ASP A 111 10.83 10.68 -4.23
C ASP A 111 10.90 11.51 -5.52
N HIS A 112 10.23 11.03 -6.57
CA HIS A 112 10.02 11.83 -7.77
C HIS A 112 8.71 12.59 -7.65
N VAL A 113 8.60 13.75 -8.29
CA VAL A 113 7.31 14.46 -8.36
C VAL A 113 6.42 13.73 -9.36
N CYS A 114 5.53 12.89 -8.85
CA CYS A 114 4.63 12.07 -9.63
C CYS A 114 3.25 12.71 -9.73
N PHE A 115 2.66 12.71 -10.93
CA PHE A 115 1.25 13.05 -11.13
C PHE A 115 0.44 11.76 -11.31
N GLY A 116 -0.26 11.30 -10.26
CA GLY A 116 -1.11 10.11 -10.33
C GLY A 116 -1.28 9.38 -8.98
N PRO A 117 -2.09 8.29 -8.94
CA PRO A 117 -2.30 7.50 -7.73
C PRO A 117 -1.02 6.74 -7.34
N GLN A 118 -0.51 7.01 -6.14
CA GLN A 118 0.73 6.42 -5.67
C GLN A 118 0.57 4.94 -5.23
N SER A 119 1.51 4.10 -5.67
CA SER A 119 1.53 2.66 -5.39
C SER A 119 2.43 2.25 -4.23
N ASP A 120 3.10 3.20 -3.59
CA ASP A 120 4.10 2.99 -2.55
C ASP A 120 3.51 2.88 -1.13
N GLY A 121 2.68 3.84 -0.69
CA GLY A 121 2.45 4.07 0.74
C GLY A 121 1.83 2.90 1.51
N ALA A 122 0.86 2.19 0.92
CA ALA A 122 0.23 1.05 1.59
C ALA A 122 1.17 -0.17 1.63
N ILE A 123 1.96 -0.38 0.57
CA ILE A 123 2.94 -1.47 0.47
C ILE A 123 4.05 -1.22 1.49
N MET A 124 4.63 -0.02 1.49
CA MET A 124 5.65 0.38 2.45
C MET A 124 5.18 0.25 3.89
N LYS A 125 3.92 0.62 4.18
CA LYS A 125 3.34 0.45 5.52
C LYS A 125 3.23 -1.03 5.93
N LEU A 126 2.82 -1.92 5.03
CA LEU A 126 2.73 -3.35 5.32
C LEU A 126 4.11 -3.96 5.61
N LEU A 127 5.11 -3.52 4.85
CA LEU A 127 6.49 -3.97 4.90
C LEU A 127 7.35 -3.26 5.96
N ALA A 128 6.82 -2.25 6.63
CA ALA A 128 7.46 -1.59 7.79
C ALA A 128 7.44 -2.46 9.06
N SER A 129 6.98 -3.71 8.95
CA SER A 129 7.03 -4.72 10.00
C SER A 129 7.40 -6.06 9.36
N PRO A 130 8.02 -6.98 10.12
CA PRO A 130 8.42 -8.28 9.59
C PRO A 130 7.26 -9.02 8.92
N VAL A 131 7.51 -9.54 7.73
CA VAL A 131 6.54 -10.31 6.94
C VAL A 131 6.94 -11.77 6.86
N MET A 132 5.98 -12.67 6.94
CA MET A 132 6.18 -14.10 6.68
C MET A 132 6.19 -14.34 5.18
N VAL A 133 7.22 -15.01 4.67
CA VAL A 133 7.23 -15.48 3.27
C VAL A 133 6.54 -16.83 3.20
N LYS A 134 5.47 -16.88 2.41
CA LYS A 134 4.69 -18.11 2.20
C LYS A 134 4.59 -18.47 0.73
N VAL A 135 4.34 -19.76 0.49
CA VAL A 135 4.17 -20.35 -0.84
C VAL A 135 2.99 -21.34 -0.84
N ASP A 136 2.56 -21.73 -2.04
CA ASP A 136 1.63 -22.85 -2.20
C ASP A 136 2.27 -24.16 -1.70
N PRO A 137 1.52 -25.10 -1.09
CA PRO A 137 2.06 -26.36 -0.55
C PRO A 137 2.86 -27.21 -1.54
N ALA A 138 2.54 -27.10 -2.83
CA ALA A 138 3.18 -27.84 -3.91
C ALA A 138 4.29 -27.05 -4.61
N ALA A 139 4.68 -25.89 -4.07
CA ALA A 139 5.74 -25.08 -4.65
C ALA A 139 7.08 -25.83 -4.65
N SER A 140 7.81 -25.71 -5.76
CA SER A 140 9.18 -26.23 -5.87
C SER A 140 10.15 -25.44 -5.00
N VAL A 141 11.42 -25.85 -5.00
CA VAL A 141 12.52 -25.07 -4.40
C VAL A 141 12.65 -23.67 -5.04
N THR A 142 12.19 -23.53 -6.30
CA THR A 142 12.18 -22.27 -7.05
C THR A 142 10.73 -21.81 -7.27
N PRO A 143 10.03 -21.30 -6.24
CA PRO A 143 8.62 -20.96 -6.33
C PRO A 143 8.36 -19.95 -7.46
N GLN A 144 7.26 -20.10 -8.19
CA GLN A 144 6.84 -19.12 -9.22
C GLN A 144 6.00 -17.98 -8.63
N ARG A 145 5.46 -18.19 -7.43
CA ARG A 145 4.65 -17.24 -6.69
C ARG A 145 5.02 -17.32 -5.21
N ILE A 146 5.12 -16.17 -4.57
CA ILE A 146 5.26 -16.05 -3.12
C ILE A 146 4.23 -15.07 -2.59
N TYR A 147 4.03 -15.11 -1.28
CA TYR A 147 3.18 -14.21 -0.55
C TYR A 147 3.98 -13.62 0.61
N LEU A 148 4.04 -12.29 0.69
CA LEU A 148 4.55 -11.57 1.85
C LEU A 148 3.37 -11.30 2.79
N VAL A 149 3.31 -12.00 3.92
CA VAL A 149 2.14 -12.03 4.80
C VAL A 149 2.42 -11.31 6.12
N ASN A 150 1.54 -10.38 6.50
CA ASN A 150 1.53 -9.72 7.79
C ASN A 150 0.10 -9.72 8.36
N GLY A 151 -0.11 -10.51 9.40
CA GLY A 151 -1.46 -10.76 9.95
C GLY A 151 -2.40 -11.32 8.88
N ASP A 152 -3.54 -10.65 8.69
CA ASP A 152 -4.56 -11.02 7.70
C ASP A 152 -4.35 -10.38 6.32
N GLN A 153 -3.24 -9.65 6.15
CA GLN A 153 -2.88 -8.97 4.91
C GLN A 153 -1.74 -9.69 4.19
N ALA A 154 -1.77 -9.72 2.87
CA ALA A 154 -0.67 -10.23 2.08
C ALA A 154 -0.46 -9.45 0.78
N ILE A 155 0.79 -9.40 0.34
CA ILE A 155 1.17 -9.01 -1.02
C ILE A 155 1.53 -10.27 -1.79
N THR A 156 0.97 -10.43 -2.99
CA THR A 156 1.29 -11.56 -3.87
C THR A 156 2.32 -11.13 -4.91
N LEU A 157 3.39 -11.91 -5.00
CA LEU A 157 4.51 -11.68 -5.90
C LEU A 157 4.69 -12.86 -6.84
N ILE A 158 5.00 -12.58 -8.10
CA ILE A 158 5.26 -13.58 -9.15
C ILE A 158 6.61 -13.30 -9.82
N ARG A 159 7.20 -14.32 -10.44
CA ARG A 159 8.39 -14.16 -11.29
C ARG A 159 8.01 -14.06 -12.76
#